data_AF-A0A1I4S714-F1
#
_entry.id   AF-A0A1I4S714-F1
#
_cell.length_a   1.000
_cell.length_b   1.000
_cell.length_c   1.000
_cell.angle_alpha   90.00
_cell.angle_beta   90.00
_cell.angle_gamma   90.00
#
_symmetry.space_group_name_H-M   'P 1'
#
loop_
_entity.id
_entity.type
_entity.pdbx_description
1 polymer ?
#
loop_
_entity_poly.entity_id
_entity_poly.type
_entity_poly.pdbx_seq_one_letter_code
_entity_poly.pdbx_strand_id
1 'polypeptide(L)'
;MKWNLRLVAAQRGIWKAAELQRLLAEHGLVVSAGKMSGLWSKTPASLKLSDLDIICAALGCQVGELLVPEPVLSRGEAALRSAE
;
A
#
# COMPACT_ATOMS: atom_id res chain seq x y z
N MET A 1 2.29 -8.82 -5.61
CA MET A 1 1.73 -7.46 -5.50
C MET A 1 2.46 -6.79 -4.35
N LYS A 2 3.08 -5.65 -4.60
CA LYS A 2 3.81 -4.88 -3.59
C LYS A 2 2.91 -3.80 -3.00
N TRP A 3 2.87 -3.75 -1.68
CA TRP A 3 2.19 -2.70 -0.93
C TRP A 3 3.11 -1.49 -0.74
N ASN A 4 2.65 -0.31 -1.17
CA ASN A 4 3.50 0.88 -1.28
C ASN A 4 3.01 2.07 -0.43
N LEU A 5 2.12 1.83 0.54
CA LEU A 5 1.47 2.86 1.35
C LEU A 5 2.42 3.91 1.91
N ARG A 6 3.53 3.47 2.51
CA ARG A 6 4.48 4.39 3.16
C ARG A 6 5.11 5.38 2.19
N LEU A 7 5.42 4.95 0.97
CA LEU A 7 5.99 5.82 -0.05
C LEU A 7 4.94 6.81 -0.58
N VAL A 8 3.74 6.32 -0.87
CA VAL A 8 2.61 7.13 -1.34
C VAL A 8 2.24 8.20 -0.32
N ALA A 9 2.23 7.84 0.98
CA ALA A 9 2.00 8.77 2.08
C ALA A 9 3.11 9.82 2.20
N ALA A 10 4.39 9.42 2.10
CA ALA A 10 5.52 10.33 2.17
C ALA A 10 5.53 11.36 1.03
N GLN A 11 5.14 10.97 -0.19
CA GLN A 11 4.97 11.89 -1.33
C GLN A 11 3.91 12.98 -1.07
N ARG A 12 3.01 12.73 -0.12
CA ARG A 12 1.95 13.65 0.33
C ARG A 12 2.28 14.32 1.66
N GLY A 13 3.54 14.25 2.09
CA GLY A 13 4.01 14.90 3.31
C GLY A 13 3.71 14.15 4.61
N ILE A 14 3.20 12.92 4.55
CA ILE A 14 2.83 12.13 5.71
C ILE A 14 3.95 11.14 6.04
N TRP A 15 4.64 11.38 7.16
CA TRP A 15 5.86 10.64 7.52
C TRP A 15 5.67 9.69 8.70
N LYS A 16 4.56 9.79 9.42
CA LYS A 16 4.29 9.01 10.63
C LYS A 16 3.00 8.21 10.47
N ALA A 17 3.04 6.93 10.87
CA ALA A 17 1.87 6.05 10.83
C ALA A 17 0.66 6.63 11.58
N ALA A 18 0.89 7.26 12.74
CA ALA A 18 -0.16 7.89 13.53
C ALA A 18 -0.80 9.11 12.84
N GLU A 19 -0.07 9.80 11.98
CA GLU A 19 -0.61 10.91 11.18
C GLU A 19 -1.54 10.39 10.10
N LEU A 20 -1.12 9.35 9.36
CA LEU A 20 -2.01 8.67 8.42
C LEU A 20 -3.24 8.09 9.13
N GLN A 21 -3.08 7.50 10.31
CA GLN A 21 -4.19 6.95 11.08
C GLN A 21 -5.28 8.00 11.37
N ARG A 22 -4.88 9.22 11.74
CA ARG A 22 -5.80 10.34 11.97
C ARG A 22 -6.50 10.75 10.67
N LEU A 23 -5.74 10.92 9.60
CA LEU A 23 -6.28 11.26 8.28
C LEU A 23 -7.31 10.23 7.80
N LEU A 24 -7.03 8.93 7.98
CA LEU A 24 -7.97 7.86 7.62
C LEU A 24 -9.23 7.91 8.48
N ALA A 25 -9.11 8.22 9.78
CA ALA A 25 -10.26 8.37 10.67
C ALA A 25 -11.16 9.55 10.26
N GLU A 26 -10.58 10.67 9.82
CA GLU A 26 -11.32 11.82 9.25
C GLU A 26 -12.12 11.44 7.99
N HIS A 27 -11.66 10.42 7.25
CA HIS A 27 -12.34 9.87 6.08
C HIS A 27 -13.24 8.66 6.42
N GLY A 28 -13.49 8.40 7.70
CA GLY A 28 -14.40 7.33 8.16
C GLY A 28 -13.76 5.95 8.32
N LEU A 29 -12.44 5.81 8.14
CA LEU A 29 -11.71 4.56 8.35
C LEU A 29 -10.94 4.60 9.69
N VAL A 30 -11.60 4.15 10.75
CA VAL A 30 -10.98 4.04 12.09
C VAL A 30 -10.19 2.72 12.19
N VAL A 31 -8.87 2.85 12.22
CA VAL A 31 -7.93 1.72 12.33
C VAL A 31 -7.31 1.67 13.72
N SER A 32 -7.14 0.49 14.31
CA SER A 32 -6.38 0.34 15.55
C SER A 32 -4.88 0.60 15.32
N ALA A 33 -4.15 1.00 16.37
CA ALA A 33 -2.71 1.25 16.27
C ALA A 33 -1.93 0.02 15.77
N GLY A 34 -2.32 -1.19 16.20
CA GLY A 34 -1.73 -2.45 15.73
C GLY A 34 -1.97 -2.70 14.24
N LYS A 35 -3.21 -2.55 13.76
CA LYS A 35 -3.54 -2.70 12.33
C LYS A 35 -2.84 -1.63 11.49
N MET A 36 -2.77 -0.38 11.98
CA MET A 36 -2.05 0.71 11.31
C MET A 36 -0.55 0.42 11.21
N SER A 37 0.09 -0.06 12.28
CA SER A 37 1.51 -0.43 12.26
C SER A 37 1.79 -1.55 11.24
N GLY A 38 0.89 -2.53 11.14
CA GLY A 38 0.92 -3.57 10.13
C GLY A 38 0.83 -3.01 8.70
N LEU A 39 -0.18 -2.19 8.42
CA LEU A 39 -0.36 -1.51 7.12
C LEU A 39 0.82 -0.61 6.76
N TRP A 40 1.45 0.04 7.74
CA TRP A 40 2.57 0.94 7.50
C TRP A 40 3.87 0.22 7.16
N SER A 41 4.07 -0.97 7.72
CA SER A 41 5.37 -1.65 7.71
C SER A 41 5.43 -2.88 6.82
N LYS A 42 4.29 -3.48 6.48
CA LYS A 42 4.21 -4.78 5.80
C LYS A 42 3.07 -4.81 4.78
N THR A 43 3.16 -5.71 3.80
CA THR A 43 2.04 -6.03 2.92
C THR A 43 0.93 -6.72 3.72
N PRO A 44 -0.32 -6.19 3.73
CA PRO A 44 -1.42 -6.84 4.43
C PRO A 44 -1.82 -8.14 3.73
N ALA A 45 -2.16 -9.18 4.52
CA ALA A 45 -2.67 -10.44 3.97
C ALA A 45 -4.06 -10.30 3.34
N SER A 46 -4.86 -9.36 3.85
CA SER A 46 -6.16 -8.98 3.28
C SER A 46 -6.45 -7.52 3.55
N LEU A 47 -7.18 -6.90 2.62
CA LEU A 47 -7.69 -5.53 2.73
C LEU A 47 -9.07 -5.49 2.06
N LYS A 48 -10.06 -4.89 2.73
CA LYS A 48 -11.37 -4.69 2.13
C LYS A 48 -11.27 -3.66 1.02
N LEU A 49 -11.98 -3.87 -0.09
CA LEU A 49 -12.00 -2.90 -1.20
C LEU A 49 -12.55 -1.54 -0.74
N SER A 50 -13.55 -1.53 0.15
CA SER A 50 -14.06 -0.30 0.78
C SER A 50 -13.00 0.47 1.56
N ASP A 51 -12.13 -0.23 2.29
CA ASP A 51 -11.04 0.40 3.04
C ASP A 51 -10.00 0.97 2.06
N LEU A 52 -9.74 0.26 0.95
CA LEU A 52 -8.83 0.70 -0.11
C LEU A 52 -9.33 1.97 -0.79
N ASP A 53 -10.63 2.07 -1.10
CA ASP A 53 -11.24 3.28 -1.67
C ASP A 53 -11.05 4.49 -0.73
N ILE A 54 -11.27 4.30 0.57
CA ILE A 54 -11.05 5.36 1.58
C ILE A 54 -9.58 5.78 1.64
N ILE A 55 -8.64 4.82 1.63
CA ILE A 55 -7.21 5.13 1.65
C ILE A 55 -6.83 5.93 0.39
N CYS A 56 -7.32 5.53 -0.78
CA CYS A 56 -7.08 6.25 -2.04
C CYS A 56 -7.66 7.67 -2.00
N ALA A 57 -8.89 7.84 -1.49
CA ALA A 57 -9.52 9.14 -1.35
C ALA A 57 -8.76 10.05 -0.36
N ALA A 58 -8.41 9.51 0.81
CA ALA A 58 -7.70 10.24 1.86
C ALA A 58 -6.31 10.70 1.41
N LEU A 59 -5.62 9.89 0.61
CA LEU A 59 -4.33 10.25 0.04
C LEU A 59 -4.48 11.06 -1.25
N GLY A 60 -5.60 11.00 -1.96
CA GLY A 60 -5.69 11.51 -3.33
C GLY A 60 -4.73 10.75 -4.26
N CYS A 61 -4.80 9.41 -4.23
CA CYS A 61 -3.97 8.52 -5.05
C CYS A 61 -4.82 7.52 -5.83
N GLN A 62 -4.24 6.95 -6.88
CA GLN A 62 -4.82 5.81 -7.58
C GLN A 62 -4.42 4.48 -6.92
N VAL A 63 -5.26 3.45 -7.10
CA VAL A 63 -5.01 2.10 -6.56
C VAL A 63 -3.65 1.55 -7.01
N GLY A 64 -3.22 1.84 -8.25
CA GLY A 64 -1.94 1.39 -8.80
C GLY A 64 -0.71 2.02 -8.13
N GLU A 65 -0.87 3.14 -7.42
CA GLU A 65 0.21 3.70 -6.59
C GLU A 65 0.42 2.89 -5.30
N LEU A 66 -0.67 2.35 -4.73
CA LEU A 66 -0.66 1.57 -3.49
C LEU A 66 -0.34 0.09 -3.72
N LEU A 67 -0.90 -0.49 -4.77
CA LEU A 67 -0.80 -1.91 -5.14
C LEU A 67 -0.05 -2.06 -6.45
N VAL A 68 1.27 -2.16 -6.36
CA VAL A 68 2.14 -2.26 -7.52
C VAL A 68 2.30 -3.72 -7.93
N PRO A 69 2.03 -4.10 -9.19
CA PRO A 69 2.35 -5.43 -9.69
C PRO A 69 3.84 -5.73 -9.51
N GLU A 70 4.15 -6.89 -8.94
CA GLU A 70 5.53 -7.36 -8.96
C GLU A 70 5.73 -8.16 -10.25
N PRO A 71 6.88 -7.99 -10.92
CA PRO A 71 7.17 -8.76 -12.13
C PRO A 71 7.14 -10.24 -11.77
N VAL A 72 6.15 -10.95 -12.29
CA VAL A 72 6.20 -12.40 -12.31
C VAL A 72 7.15 -12.75 -13.44
N LEU A 73 8.32 -13.31 -13.10
CA LEU A 73 9.17 -13.91 -14.13
C LEU A 73 8.33 -14.98 -14.80
N SER A 74 7.94 -14.73 -16.05
CA SER A 74 7.33 -15.77 -16.86
C SER A 74 8.33 -16.92 -16.95
N ARG A 75 7.84 -18.16 -16.94
CA ARG A 75 8.71 -19.35 -16.95
C ARG A 75 9.69 -19.36 -18.14
N GLY A 76 9.40 -18.60 -19.20
CA GLY A 76 10.30 -18.37 -20.34
C GLY A 76 11.42 -17.35 -20.11
N GLU A 77 11.21 -16.29 -19.32
CA GLU A 77 12.22 -15.26 -19.05
C GLU A 77 13.29 -15.70 -18.04
N ALA A 78 12.95 -16.58 -17.10
CA ALA A 78 13.93 -17.13 -16.16
C ALA A 78 14.98 -18.00 -16.87
N ALA A 79 14.60 -18.71 -17.93
CA ALA A 79 15.52 -19.54 -18.72
C ALA A 79 16.48 -18.70 -19.58
N LEU A 80 16.04 -17.54 -20.07
CA LEU A 80 16.88 -16.66 -20.89
C LEU A 80 18.01 -16.02 -20.07
N ARG A 81 17.73 -15.63 -18.82
CA ARG A 81 18.69 -14.95 -17.93
C ARG A 81 19.75 -15.86 -17.29
N SER A 82 19.62 -17.18 -17.44
CA SER A 82 20.63 -18.16 -16.98
C SER A 82 21.57 -18.61 -18.10
N ALA A 83 21.36 -18.15 -19.34
CA ALA A 83 22.18 -18.46 -20.50
C ALA A 83 23.17 -17.33 -20.86
N GLU A 84 23.19 -16.23 -20.10
CA GLU A 84 24.12 -15.10 -20.20
C GLU A 84 25.11 -15.06 -19.03
#